data_AF-A0A2J0MP08-F1
#
_entry.id   AF-A0A2J0MP08-F1
#
_cell.length_a   1.000
_cell.length_b   1.000
_cell.length_c   1.000
_cell.angle_alpha   90.00
_cell.angle_beta   90.00
_cell.angle_gamma   90.00
#
_symmetry.space_group_name_H-M   'P 1'
#
loop_
_entity.id
_entity.type
_entity.pdbx_description
1 polymer ?
#
loop_
_entity_poly.entity_id
_entity_poly.type
_entity_poly.pdbx_seq_one_letter_code
_entity_poly.pdbx_strand_id
1 'polypeptide(L)'
;MNTFLIVFIAYLPFQLALNPSAGIDLASIRVLILGAFFVWLAEGLRKRHLVVKKNMQTGLIITFLFLNLFSGLVARNTDWSGRKLLFLFSIFPVYFVASQVIDSRGKILKAVRVMVISATAAATIGLVQFLSQFFFGLEVVYKFWADHIIEPFLGKTFAAAVLENPSWLVNVS
;
A
#
# COMPACT_ATOMS: atom_id res chain seq x y z
N MET A 1 7.18 -14.01 11.80
CA MET A 1 7.62 -12.88 10.94
C MET A 1 7.79 -13.24 9.46
N ASN A 2 8.58 -14.27 9.09
CA ASN A 2 8.85 -14.58 7.66
C ASN A 2 7.58 -14.93 6.84
N THR A 3 6.72 -15.82 7.34
CA THR A 3 5.45 -16.17 6.67
C THR A 3 4.51 -14.98 6.54
N PHE A 4 4.40 -14.18 7.61
CA PHE A 4 3.60 -12.95 7.60
C PHE A 4 4.09 -11.98 6.52
N LEU A 5 5.40 -11.78 6.38
CA LEU A 5 5.96 -10.90 5.37
C LEU A 5 5.71 -11.40 3.94
N ILE A 6 5.71 -12.71 3.72
CA ILE A 6 5.36 -13.31 2.43
C ILE A 6 3.89 -13.07 2.08
N VAL A 7 2.98 -13.27 3.04
CA VAL A 7 1.55 -12.97 2.87
C VAL A 7 1.35 -11.48 2.60
N PHE A 8 2.05 -10.62 3.35
CA PHE A 8 2.04 -9.19 3.13
C PHE A 8 2.46 -8.80 1.71
N ILE A 9 3.56 -9.37 1.20
CA ILE A 9 4.01 -9.13 -0.17
C ILE A 9 2.98 -9.60 -1.20
N ALA A 10 2.39 -10.78 -1.00
CA ALA A 10 1.34 -11.30 -1.89
C ALA A 10 0.08 -10.42 -1.90
N TYR A 11 -0.19 -9.72 -0.79
CA TYR A 11 -1.34 -8.84 -0.61
C TYR A 11 -1.13 -7.43 -1.16
N LEU A 12 0.11 -7.01 -1.44
CA LEU A 12 0.43 -5.66 -1.94
C LEU A 12 -0.40 -5.19 -3.15
N PRO A 13 -0.74 -6.02 -4.15
CA PRO A 13 -1.57 -5.58 -5.28
C PRO A 13 -3.08 -5.64 -5.00
N PHE A 14 -3.53 -6.19 -3.87
CA PHE A 14 -4.94 -6.40 -3.53
C PHE A 14 -5.39 -5.54 -2.34
N GLN A 15 -4.95 -4.29 -2.30
CA GLN A 15 -5.15 -3.42 -1.15
C GLN A 15 -6.61 -3.04 -0.97
N LEU A 16 -7.25 -3.58 0.07
CA LEU A 16 -8.58 -3.17 0.47
C LEU A 16 -8.55 -1.84 1.23
N ALA A 17 -9.59 -1.05 1.08
CA ALA A 17 -9.81 0.14 1.87
C ALA A 17 -10.53 -0.20 3.17
N LEU A 18 -10.08 0.40 4.26
CA LEU A 18 -10.73 0.41 5.56
C LEU A 18 -11.41 1.75 5.72
N ASN A 19 -12.68 1.74 6.13
CA ASN A 19 -13.50 2.95 6.30
C ASN A 19 -13.80 3.14 7.80
N PRO A 20 -12.83 3.51 8.64
CA PRO A 20 -13.02 3.62 10.10
C PRO A 20 -14.01 4.73 10.49
N SER A 21 -14.14 5.77 9.67
CA SER A 21 -15.09 6.85 9.87
C SER A 21 -15.50 7.48 8.54
N ALA A 22 -16.62 8.21 8.52
CA ALA A 22 -17.06 8.93 7.33
C ALA A 22 -15.97 9.93 6.88
N GLY A 23 -15.63 9.92 5.58
CA GLY A 23 -14.60 10.79 5.00
C GLY A 23 -13.15 10.31 5.17
N ILE A 24 -12.91 9.14 5.77
CA ILE A 24 -11.56 8.57 5.92
C ILE A 24 -11.49 7.19 5.27
N ASP A 25 -10.82 7.12 4.12
CA ASP A 25 -10.50 5.87 3.44
C ASP A 25 -9.01 5.52 3.68
N LEU A 26 -8.78 4.52 4.52
CA LEU A 26 -7.43 4.09 4.91
C LEU A 26 -7.08 2.77 4.21
N ALA A 27 -6.00 2.77 3.43
CA ALA A 27 -5.55 1.53 2.80
C ALA A 27 -5.10 0.53 3.88
N SER A 28 -5.71 -0.65 3.92
CA SER A 28 -5.44 -1.73 4.89
C SER A 28 -3.96 -2.08 5.01
N ILE A 29 -3.22 -2.00 3.89
CA ILE A 29 -1.78 -2.24 3.87
C ILE A 29 -1.01 -1.32 4.83
N ARG A 30 -1.44 -0.05 4.98
CA ARG A 30 -0.79 0.92 5.88
C ARG A 30 -0.93 0.51 7.34
N VAL A 31 -2.10 -0.01 7.72
CA VAL A 31 -2.34 -0.57 9.07
C VAL A 31 -1.48 -1.81 9.28
N LEU A 32 -1.40 -2.69 8.30
CA LEU A 32 -0.55 -3.89 8.36
C LEU A 32 0.94 -3.53 8.48
N ILE A 33 1.42 -2.52 7.76
CA ILE A 33 2.82 -2.04 7.86
C ILE A 33 3.11 -1.55 9.28
N LEU A 34 2.25 -0.69 9.83
CA LEU A 34 2.41 -0.15 11.18
C LEU A 34 2.37 -1.27 12.23
N GLY A 35 1.41 -2.19 12.13
CA GLY A 35 1.33 -3.35 13.02
C GLY A 35 2.58 -4.23 12.94
N ALA A 36 3.05 -4.54 11.73
CA ALA A 36 4.27 -5.31 11.51
C ALA A 36 5.51 -4.62 12.12
N PHE A 37 5.59 -3.31 11.96
CA PHE A 37 6.67 -2.50 12.52
C PHE A 37 6.66 -2.51 14.04
N PHE A 38 5.52 -2.28 14.68
CA PHE A 38 5.43 -2.29 16.15
C PHE A 38 5.70 -3.67 16.74
N VAL A 39 5.22 -4.74 16.12
CA VAL A 39 5.53 -6.12 16.55
C VAL A 39 7.03 -6.39 16.39
N TRP A 40 7.63 -6.02 15.26
CA TRP A 40 9.06 -6.14 15.03
C TRP A 40 9.89 -5.36 16.06
N LEU A 41 9.49 -4.13 16.36
CA LEU A 41 10.14 -3.26 17.34
C LEU A 41 10.04 -3.86 18.75
N ALA A 42 8.84 -4.29 19.16
CA ALA A 42 8.63 -4.90 20.48
C ALA A 42 9.41 -6.21 20.64
N GLU A 43 9.43 -7.07 19.61
CA GLU A 43 10.21 -8.31 19.62
C GLU A 43 11.73 -8.03 19.66
N GLY A 44 12.19 -7.06 18.87
CA GLY A 44 13.59 -6.65 18.82
C GLY A 44 14.09 -6.09 20.15
N LEU A 45 13.30 -5.23 20.78
CA LEU A 45 13.59 -4.67 22.10
C LEU A 45 13.55 -5.76 23.19
N ARG A 46 12.54 -6.62 23.19
CA ARG A 46 12.42 -7.74 24.15
C ARG A 46 13.61 -8.69 24.08
N LYS A 47 14.07 -9.01 22.87
CA LYS A 47 15.23 -9.89 22.64
C LYS A 47 16.57 -9.15 22.70
N ARG A 48 16.56 -7.83 22.93
CA ARG A 48 17.72 -6.92 22.84
C ARG A 48 18.52 -7.06 21.53
N HIS A 49 17.83 -7.47 20.46
CA HIS A 49 18.42 -7.78 19.17
C HIS A 49 17.61 -7.07 18.08
N LEU A 50 17.74 -5.74 18.07
CA LEU A 50 17.20 -4.89 17.03
C LEU A 50 18.33 -4.54 16.08
N VAL A 51 18.29 -5.10 14.87
CA VAL A 51 19.37 -4.94 13.88
C VAL A 51 18.87 -4.08 12.75
N VAL A 52 19.31 -2.82 12.75
CA VAL A 52 19.15 -1.92 11.61
C VAL A 52 20.40 -2.06 10.75
N LYS A 53 20.23 -2.45 9.48
CA LYS A 53 21.34 -2.62 8.56
C LYS A 53 22.04 -1.27 8.33
N LYS A 54 23.35 -1.20 8.61
CA LYS A 54 24.15 -0.01 8.33
C LYS A 54 24.59 -0.02 6.87
N ASN A 55 23.70 0.37 5.97
CA ASN A 55 23.98 0.53 4.54
C ASN A 55 23.56 1.91 4.03
N MET A 56 24.01 2.27 2.83
CA MET A 56 23.72 3.55 2.21
C MET A 56 22.20 3.76 2.05
N GLN A 57 21.46 2.71 1.72
CA GLN A 57 20.00 2.77 1.54
C GLN A 57 19.29 3.18 2.84
N THR A 58 19.69 2.61 3.97
CA THR A 58 19.15 2.98 5.29
C THR A 58 19.49 4.44 5.61
N GLY A 59 20.73 4.86 5.34
CA GLY A 59 21.16 6.25 5.51
C GLY A 59 20.30 7.22 4.69
N LEU A 60 20.11 6.94 3.40
CA LEU A 60 19.28 7.75 2.51
C LEU A 60 17.82 7.83 2.98
N ILE A 61 17.24 6.72 3.44
CA ILE A 61 15.87 6.72 3.98
C ILE A 61 15.77 7.58 5.24
N ILE A 62 16.71 7.44 6.17
CA ILE A 62 16.72 8.23 7.41
C ILE A 62 16.89 9.72 7.09
N THR A 63 17.84 10.07 6.23
CA THR A 63 18.05 11.46 5.80
C THR A 63 16.83 12.01 5.08
N PHE A 64 16.18 11.22 4.21
CA PHE A 64 14.96 11.63 3.53
C PHE A 64 13.82 11.89 4.52
N LEU A 65 13.57 10.99 5.46
CA LEU A 65 12.54 11.16 6.49
C LEU A 65 12.84 12.39 7.37
N PHE A 66 14.11 12.60 7.71
CA PHE A 66 14.56 13.77 8.46
C PHE A 66 14.31 15.06 7.67
N LEU A 67 14.68 15.13 6.39
CA LEU A 67 14.42 16.29 5.54
C LEU A 67 12.92 16.58 5.39
N ASN A 68 12.08 15.54 5.33
CA ASN A 68 10.62 15.72 5.29
C ASN A 68 10.09 16.36 6.59
N LEU A 69 10.61 15.97 7.76
CA LEU A 69 10.25 16.62 9.03
C LEU A 69 10.59 18.11 9.02
N PHE A 70 11.79 18.48 8.53
CA PHE A 70 12.20 19.88 8.40
C PHE A 70 11.36 20.65 7.38
N SER A 71 11.04 20.02 6.25
CA SER A 71 10.15 20.61 5.23
C SER A 71 8.79 20.94 5.83
N GLY A 72 8.32 20.17 6.82
CA GLY A 72 7.07 20.43 7.51
C GLY A 72 7.05 21.73 8.32
N LEU A 73 8.19 22.17 8.86
CA LEU A 73 8.30 23.42 9.61
C LEU A 73 8.23 24.67 8.71
N VAL A 74 8.61 24.51 7.44
CA VAL A 74 8.59 25.59 6.43
C VAL A 74 7.28 25.59 5.62
N ALA A 75 6.44 24.58 5.79
CA ALA A 75 5.22 24.43 5.02
C ALA A 75 4.18 25.49 5.38
N ARG A 76 3.68 26.21 4.36
CA ARG A 76 2.60 27.20 4.53
C ARG A 76 1.26 26.59 4.97
N ASN A 77 1.01 25.34 4.59
CA ASN A 77 -0.18 24.59 4.98
C ASN A 77 0.23 23.40 5.85
N THR A 78 0.09 23.60 7.17
CA THR A 78 0.49 22.63 8.18
C THR A 78 -0.35 21.35 8.11
N ASP A 79 -1.65 21.46 7.80
CA ASP A 79 -2.56 20.30 7.70
C ASP A 79 -2.17 19.36 6.56
N TRP A 80 -1.87 19.92 5.39
CA TRP A 80 -1.46 19.13 4.23
C TRP A 80 -0.07 18.52 4.44
N SER A 81 0.82 19.26 5.08
CA SER A 81 2.13 18.77 5.48
C SER A 81 2.02 17.58 6.44
N GLY A 82 1.19 17.71 7.49
CA GLY A 82 0.93 16.64 8.45
C GLY A 82 0.39 15.38 7.80
N ARG A 83 -0.58 15.51 6.89
CA ARG A 83 -1.13 14.36 6.13
C ARG A 83 -0.07 13.64 5.29
N LYS A 84 0.83 14.39 4.63
CA LYS A 84 1.95 13.81 3.87
C LYS A 84 2.94 13.09 4.77
N LEU A 85 3.28 13.68 5.91
CA LEU A 85 4.17 13.05 6.89
C LEU A 85 3.56 11.76 7.43
N LEU A 86 2.28 11.76 7.85
CA LEU A 86 1.58 10.57 8.30
C LEU A 86 1.56 9.47 7.24
N PHE A 87 1.35 9.83 5.96
CA PHE A 87 1.46 8.89 4.85
C PHE A 87 2.85 8.27 4.75
N LEU A 88 3.92 9.08 4.75
CA LEU A 88 5.30 8.58 4.67
C LEU A 88 5.63 7.69 5.87
N PHE A 89 5.33 8.13 7.09
CA PHE A 89 5.56 7.34 8.30
C PHE A 89 4.70 6.09 8.37
N SER A 90 3.61 5.97 7.60
CA SER A 90 2.84 4.73 7.50
C SER A 90 3.43 3.70 6.52
N ILE A 91 4.34 4.10 5.63
CA ILE A 91 4.90 3.24 4.58
C ILE A 91 6.36 2.88 4.85
N PHE A 92 7.21 3.87 5.13
CA PHE A 92 8.64 3.66 5.32
C PHE A 92 9.02 2.63 6.39
N PRO A 93 8.25 2.41 7.48
CA PRO A 93 8.54 1.36 8.44
C PRO A 93 8.71 -0.05 7.84
N VAL A 94 8.05 -0.33 6.72
CA VAL A 94 8.16 -1.62 6.02
C VAL A 94 9.60 -1.93 5.63
N TYR A 95 10.41 -0.91 5.33
CA TYR A 95 11.82 -1.07 4.98
C TYR A 95 12.61 -1.70 6.12
N PHE A 96 12.45 -1.18 7.35
CA PHE A 96 13.20 -1.68 8.51
C PHE A 96 12.84 -3.13 8.80
N VAL A 97 11.55 -3.46 8.75
CA VAL A 97 11.06 -4.84 8.93
C VAL A 97 11.61 -5.76 7.83
N ALA A 98 11.45 -5.39 6.56
CA ALA A 98 11.87 -6.21 5.42
C ALA A 98 13.40 -6.38 5.36
N SER A 99 14.17 -5.33 5.64
CA SER A 99 15.63 -5.37 5.58
C SER A 99 16.23 -6.36 6.59
N GLN A 100 15.61 -6.54 7.76
CA GLN A 100 16.05 -7.52 8.75
C GLN A 100 15.50 -8.92 8.46
N VAL A 101 14.24 -9.06 8.06
CA VAL A 101 13.60 -10.38 7.85
C VAL A 101 14.09 -11.05 6.56
N ILE A 102 14.30 -10.28 5.50
CA ILE A 102 14.83 -10.72 4.21
C ILE A 102 16.36 -10.54 4.21
N ASP A 103 17.03 -11.46 4.89
CA ASP A 103 18.48 -11.44 5.15
C ASP A 103 19.34 -12.26 4.17
N SER A 104 18.71 -13.14 3.38
CA SER A 104 19.39 -14.17 2.59
C SER A 104 18.86 -14.21 1.16
N ARG A 105 19.74 -14.58 0.22
CA ARG A 105 19.41 -14.65 -1.22
C ARG A 105 18.19 -15.54 -1.50
N GLY A 106 18.05 -16.65 -0.78
CA GLY A 106 16.88 -17.53 -0.88
C GLY A 106 15.57 -16.85 -0.46
N LYS A 107 15.58 -16.06 0.62
CA LYS A 107 14.40 -15.28 1.04
C LYS A 107 14.08 -14.15 0.06
N ILE A 108 15.11 -13.49 -0.51
CA ILE A 108 14.93 -12.47 -1.55
C ILE A 108 14.25 -13.08 -2.77
N LEU A 109 14.77 -14.20 -3.29
CA LEU A 109 14.18 -14.91 -4.43
C LEU A 109 12.74 -15.32 -4.15
N LYS A 110 12.45 -15.82 -2.94
CA LYS A 110 11.09 -16.17 -2.53
C LYS A 110 10.16 -14.96 -2.51
N ALA A 111 10.61 -13.85 -1.93
CA ALA A 111 9.85 -12.59 -1.89
C ALA A 111 9.55 -12.06 -3.30
N VAL A 112 10.55 -12.01 -4.18
CA VAL A 112 10.39 -11.59 -5.58
C VAL A 112 9.43 -12.51 -6.32
N ARG A 113 9.59 -13.84 -6.19
CA ARG A 113 8.69 -14.80 -6.84
C ARG A 113 7.24 -14.61 -6.41
N VAL A 114 7.00 -14.42 -5.12
CA VAL A 114 5.65 -14.19 -4.59
C VAL A 114 5.08 -12.87 -5.12
N MET A 115 5.88 -11.80 -5.10
CA MET A 115 5.48 -10.50 -5.64
C MET A 115 5.08 -10.58 -7.12
N VAL A 116 5.90 -11.29 -7.93
CA VAL A 116 5.61 -11.51 -9.36
C VAL A 116 4.32 -12.28 -9.53
N ILE A 117 4.11 -13.40 -8.82
CA ILE A 117 2.89 -14.19 -8.92
C ILE A 117 1.65 -13.36 -8.54
N SER A 118 1.70 -12.61 -7.44
CA SER A 118 0.57 -11.76 -7.02
C SER A 118 0.31 -10.62 -8.01
N ALA A 119 1.36 -10.02 -8.57
CA ALA A 119 1.22 -8.95 -9.56
C ALA A 119 0.66 -9.49 -10.88
N THR A 120 1.10 -10.67 -11.32
CA THR A 120 0.54 -11.36 -12.49
C THR A 120 -0.93 -11.69 -12.28
N ALA A 121 -1.33 -12.16 -11.10
CA ALA A 121 -2.73 -12.42 -10.79
C ALA A 121 -3.57 -11.13 -10.86
N ALA A 122 -3.11 -10.03 -10.26
CA ALA A 122 -3.78 -8.74 -10.32
C ALA A 122 -3.88 -8.19 -11.76
N ALA A 123 -2.80 -8.31 -12.54
CA ALA A 123 -2.79 -7.91 -13.95
C ALA A 123 -3.75 -8.77 -14.79
N THR A 124 -3.84 -10.06 -14.51
CA THR A 124 -4.79 -10.97 -15.18
C THR A 124 -6.23 -10.57 -14.88
N ILE A 125 -6.54 -10.19 -13.63
CA ILE A 125 -7.87 -9.68 -13.27
C ILE A 125 -8.19 -8.40 -14.05
N GLY A 126 -7.24 -7.46 -14.13
CA GLY A 126 -7.41 -6.24 -14.94
C GLY A 126 -7.58 -6.52 -16.43
N LEU A 127 -6.87 -7.52 -16.97
CA LEU A 127 -7.05 -7.94 -18.36
C LEU A 127 -8.43 -8.57 -18.59
N VAL A 128 -8.90 -9.40 -17.67
CA VAL A 128 -10.26 -9.98 -17.73
C VAL A 128 -11.32 -8.89 -17.63
N GLN A 129 -11.17 -7.92 -16.73
CA GLN A 129 -12.02 -6.74 -16.66
C GLN A 129 -12.07 -6.04 -18.03
N PHE A 130 -10.90 -5.70 -18.58
CA PHE A 130 -10.80 -5.00 -19.86
C PHE A 130 -11.42 -5.80 -21.01
N LEU A 131 -11.18 -7.11 -21.09
CA LEU A 131 -11.75 -7.94 -22.15
C LEU A 131 -13.26 -8.14 -21.99
N SER A 132 -13.76 -8.22 -20.75
CA SER A 132 -15.18 -8.45 -20.48
C SER A 132 -16.09 -7.36 -21.07
N GLN A 133 -15.60 -6.12 -21.19
CA GLN A 133 -16.37 -5.00 -21.74
C GLN A 133 -16.77 -5.22 -23.22
N PHE A 134 -15.98 -6.01 -23.97
CA PHE A 134 -16.25 -6.31 -25.38
C PHE A 134 -17.31 -7.40 -25.57
N PHE A 135 -17.53 -8.25 -24.55
CA PHE A 135 -18.49 -9.35 -24.61
C PHE A 135 -19.83 -9.00 -23.96
N PHE A 136 -19.79 -8.34 -22.80
CA PHE A 136 -20.99 -8.04 -22.00
C PHE A 136 -21.50 -6.61 -22.16
N GLY A 137 -20.77 -5.78 -22.92
CA GLY A 137 -21.04 -4.36 -23.02
C GLY A 137 -20.49 -3.58 -21.82
N LEU A 138 -20.17 -2.32 -22.08
CA LEU A 138 -19.49 -1.44 -21.15
C LEU A 138 -20.32 -1.13 -19.90
N GLU A 139 -21.61 -0.85 -20.06
CA GLU A 139 -22.49 -0.45 -18.94
C GLU A 139 -22.63 -1.57 -17.91
N VAL A 140 -22.77 -2.82 -18.37
CA VAL A 140 -22.94 -3.99 -17.51
C VAL A 140 -21.68 -4.24 -16.68
N VAL A 141 -20.51 -4.18 -17.34
CA VAL A 141 -19.23 -4.36 -16.66
C VAL A 141 -18.98 -3.20 -15.69
N TYR A 142 -19.22 -1.96 -16.11
CA TYR A 142 -19.06 -0.80 -15.24
C TYR A 142 -19.93 -0.91 -13.98
N LYS A 143 -21.22 -1.19 -14.15
CA LYS A 143 -22.17 -1.31 -13.03
C LYS A 143 -21.77 -2.43 -12.08
N PHE A 144 -21.34 -3.58 -12.60
CA PHE A 144 -20.84 -4.68 -11.77
C PHE A 144 -19.67 -4.25 -10.89
N TRP A 145 -18.69 -3.55 -11.46
CA TRP A 145 -17.52 -3.07 -10.72
C TRP A 145 -17.89 -1.98 -9.72
N ALA A 146 -18.72 -1.03 -10.12
CA ALA A 146 -19.24 0.04 -9.26
C ALA A 146 -19.93 -0.52 -8.01
N ASP A 147 -20.82 -1.50 -8.21
CA ASP A 147 -21.66 -2.04 -7.14
C ASP A 147 -20.90 -3.01 -6.22
N HIS A 148 -19.88 -3.74 -6.72
CA HIS A 148 -19.29 -4.86 -5.98
C HIS A 148 -17.78 -4.74 -5.71
N ILE A 149 -17.03 -3.97 -6.50
CA ILE A 149 -15.56 -4.00 -6.47
C ILE A 149 -14.95 -2.65 -6.06
N ILE A 150 -15.49 -1.52 -6.52
CA ILE A 150 -14.87 -0.21 -6.26
C ILE A 150 -14.86 0.12 -4.76
N GLU A 151 -16.01 0.02 -4.08
CA GLU A 151 -16.11 0.43 -2.68
C GLU A 151 -15.18 -0.39 -1.75
N PRO A 152 -15.07 -1.72 -1.84
CA PRO A 152 -14.12 -2.48 -1.02
C PRO A 152 -12.65 -2.10 -1.23
N PHE A 153 -12.25 -1.68 -2.43
CA PHE A 153 -10.85 -1.37 -2.76
C PHE A 153 -10.49 0.10 -2.57
N LEU A 154 -11.42 1.02 -2.88
CA LEU A 154 -11.18 2.46 -2.83
C LEU A 154 -11.67 3.11 -1.54
N GLY A 155 -12.66 2.52 -0.88
CA GLY A 155 -13.32 3.10 0.29
C GLY A 155 -14.54 3.93 -0.12
N LYS A 156 -15.38 4.29 0.84
CA LYS A 156 -16.70 4.87 0.57
C LYS A 156 -16.60 6.25 -0.06
N THR A 157 -15.72 7.10 0.47
CA THR A 157 -15.65 8.49 0.04
C THR A 157 -14.92 8.61 -1.30
N PHE A 158 -13.83 7.87 -1.48
CA PHE A 158 -13.07 7.87 -2.72
C PHE A 158 -13.81 7.13 -3.85
N ALA A 159 -14.53 6.03 -3.55
CA ALA A 159 -15.40 5.38 -4.53
C ALA A 159 -16.48 6.33 -5.04
N ALA A 160 -17.17 7.05 -4.14
CA ALA A 160 -18.17 8.04 -4.53
C ALA A 160 -17.58 9.11 -5.47
N ALA A 161 -16.41 9.65 -5.14
CA ALA A 161 -15.75 10.65 -5.99
C ALA A 161 -15.36 10.11 -7.38
N VAL A 162 -14.91 8.84 -7.47
CA VAL A 162 -14.59 8.18 -8.75
C VAL A 162 -15.84 7.88 -9.57
N LEU A 163 -16.94 7.49 -8.92
CA LEU A 163 -18.22 7.24 -9.58
C LEU A 163 -18.88 8.54 -10.08
N GLU A 164 -18.73 9.65 -9.34
CA GLU A 164 -19.19 10.98 -9.77
C GLU A 164 -18.34 11.57 -10.89
N ASN A 165 -17.06 11.20 -10.97
CA ASN A 165 -16.11 11.68 -11.99
C ASN A 165 -15.45 10.50 -12.71
N PRO A 166 -16.21 9.71 -13.49
CA PRO A 166 -15.71 8.51 -14.12
C PRO A 166 -14.69 8.85 -15.22
N SER A 167 -13.41 8.87 -14.85
CA SER A 167 -12.28 9.03 -15.79
C SER A 167 -11.96 7.75 -16.56
N TRP A 168 -12.70 6.68 -16.30
CA TRP A 168 -12.51 5.36 -16.92
C TRP A 168 -12.82 5.37 -18.41
N LEU A 169 -13.59 6.37 -18.85
CA LEU A 169 -13.90 6.62 -20.25
C LEU A 169 -13.59 8.08 -20.53
N VAL A 170 -12.46 8.31 -21.19
CA VAL A 170 -12.14 9.64 -21.69
C VAL A 170 -13.17 9.98 -22.77
N ASN A 171 -14.00 10.98 -22.49
CA ASN A 171 -14.81 11.69 -23.49
C ASN A 171 -15.93 10.86 -24.16
N VAL A 172 -16.53 9.92 -23.43
CA VAL A 172 -17.82 9.32 -23.85
C VAL A 172 -18.93 10.09 -23.14
N SER A 173 -19.36 11.18 -23.78
CA SER A 173 -20.54 11.99 -23.42
C SER A 173 -21.75 11.57 -24.23
#